data_AF-A0A5K0XMW0-F1
#
_entry.id   AF-A0A5K0XMW0-F1
#
_cell.length_a   1.000
_cell.length_b   1.000
_cell.length_c   1.000
_cell.angle_alpha   90.00
_cell.angle_beta   90.00
_cell.angle_gamma   90.00
#
_symmetry.space_group_name_H-M   'P 1'
#
loop_
_entity.id
_entity.type
_entity.pdbx_description
1 polymer ?
#
loop_
_entity_poly.entity_id
_entity_poly.type
_entity_poly.pdbx_seq_one_letter_code
_entity_poly.pdbx_strand_id
1 'polypeptide(L)' 'WRRRSRDIKCCNINRERESTRKDYYGLLGVAVDASPPQIKEAYRKLQKQYHPDIAGQK' A
#
# COMPACT_ATOMS: atom_id res chain seq x y z
N TRP A 1 -40.31 17.93 -16.02
CA TRP A 1 -40.24 19.38 -16.30
C TRP A 1 -39.00 19.97 -15.65
N ARG A 2 -38.15 20.62 -16.46
CA ARG A 2 -36.94 21.41 -16.13
C ARG A 2 -35.67 20.66 -15.62
N ARG A 3 -34.89 20.23 -16.61
CA ARG A 3 -33.42 20.35 -16.79
C ARG A 3 -32.69 21.17 -15.69
N ARG A 4 -31.76 20.54 -14.97
CA ARG A 4 -30.51 21.16 -14.50
C ARG A 4 -29.36 20.16 -14.63
N SER A 5 -28.81 20.13 -15.84
CA SER A 5 -27.38 19.92 -16.04
C SER A 5 -26.61 20.79 -15.05
N ARG A 6 -25.76 20.16 -14.25
CA ARG A 6 -24.60 20.79 -13.61
C ARG A 6 -23.43 19.90 -13.96
N ASP A 7 -22.80 20.28 -15.06
CA ASP A 7 -21.36 20.17 -15.25
C ASP A 7 -20.73 18.91 -14.68
N ILE A 8 -20.75 17.84 -15.50
CA ILE A 8 -19.64 16.90 -15.52
C ILE A 8 -18.44 17.73 -15.97
N LYS A 9 -17.79 18.39 -15.00
CA LYS A 9 -16.52 19.07 -15.23
C LYS A 9 -15.52 17.96 -15.45
N CYS A 10 -15.26 17.68 -16.72
CA CYS A 10 -14.19 16.80 -17.13
C CYS A 10 -12.90 17.17 -16.38
N CYS A 11 -12.27 16.11 -15.87
CA CYS A 11 -10.88 16.02 -15.46
C CYS A 11 -10.51 16.67 -14.12
N ASN A 12 -10.72 15.93 -13.03
CA ASN A 12 -9.60 15.42 -12.22
C ASN A 12 -10.02 14.18 -11.42
N ILE A 13 -10.57 13.20 -12.14
CA ILE A 13 -10.74 11.87 -11.57
C ILE A 13 -9.34 11.23 -11.59
N ASN A 14 -8.55 11.46 -10.54
CA ASN A 14 -7.50 10.51 -10.14
C ASN A 14 -8.22 9.26 -9.61
N ARG A 15 -8.96 8.57 -10.48
CA ARG A 15 -9.32 7.16 -10.27
C ARG A 15 -8.08 6.43 -10.72
N GLU A 16 -7.10 6.41 -9.84
CA GLU A 16 -6.17 5.30 -9.83
C GLU A 16 -7.04 4.08 -9.53
N ARG A 17 -7.44 3.40 -10.61
CA ARG A 17 -7.73 1.97 -10.53
C ARG A 17 -6.40 1.35 -10.18
N GLU A 18 -6.05 1.42 -8.91
CA GLU A 18 -4.89 0.75 -8.38
C GLU A 18 -5.24 -0.72 -8.51
N SER A 19 -4.60 -1.37 -9.49
CA SER A 19 -4.67 -2.81 -9.59
C SER A 19 -4.34 -3.30 -8.19
N THR A 20 -5.18 -4.15 -7.62
CA THR A 20 -4.99 -4.74 -6.29
C THR A 20 -3.82 -5.74 -6.31
N ARG A 21 -2.72 -5.37 -6.94
CA ARG A 21 -1.42 -6.01 -6.84
C ARG A 21 -0.83 -5.49 -5.56
N LYS A 22 -0.69 -6.39 -4.61
CA LYS A 22 0.01 -6.11 -3.36
C LYS A 22 1.47 -5.90 -3.74
N ASP A 23 1.97 -4.68 -3.58
CA ASP A 23 3.38 -4.37 -3.81
C ASP A 23 4.22 -4.98 -2.69
N TYR A 24 4.51 -6.27 -2.77
CA TYR A 24 5.21 -7.02 -1.71
C TYR A 24 6.58 -6.45 -1.37
N TYR A 25 7.33 -6.02 -2.39
CA TYR A 25 8.65 -5.40 -2.21
C TYR A 25 8.54 -4.01 -1.57
N GLY A 26 7.54 -3.22 -1.99
CA GLY A 26 7.24 -1.92 -1.39
C GLY A 26 6.78 -2.03 0.07
N LEU A 27 5.96 -3.02 0.39
CA LEU A 27 5.53 -3.32 1.76
C LEU A 27 6.69 -3.69 2.68
N LEU A 28 7.67 -4.44 2.16
CA LEU A 28 8.89 -4.78 2.90
C LEU A 28 9.92 -3.64 2.92
N GLY A 29 9.72 -2.58 2.13
CA GLY A 29 10.66 -1.47 1.98
C GLY A 29 11.98 -1.87 1.30
N VAL A 30 11.95 -2.90 0.46
CA VAL A 30 13.12 -3.40 -0.26
C VAL A 30 12.98 -3.13 -1.76
N ALA A 31 14.12 -3.00 -2.44
CA ALA A 31 14.13 -2.90 -3.89
C ALA A 31 13.71 -4.22 -4.54
N VAL A 32 13.23 -4.17 -5.79
CA VAL A 32 12.74 -5.36 -6.53
C VAL A 32 13.88 -6.36 -6.82
N ASP A 33 15.11 -5.85 -6.89
CA ASP A 33 16.37 -6.59 -7.08
C ASP A 33 17.04 -6.99 -5.75
N ALA A 34 16.38 -6.81 -4.61
CA ALA A 34 16.95 -7.10 -3.30
C ALA A 34 17.35 -8.57 -3.15
N SER A 35 18.48 -8.80 -2.47
CA SER A 35 19.00 -10.14 -2.22
C SER A 35 18.14 -10.90 -1.19
N PRO A 36 18.03 -12.25 -1.29
CA PRO A 36 17.34 -13.06 -0.29
C PRO A 36 17.69 -12.77 1.19
N PRO A 37 18.96 -12.52 1.57
CA PRO A 37 19.29 -12.11 2.93
C PRO A 37 18.64 -10.77 3.34
N GLN A 38 18.61 -9.77 2.47
CA GLN A 38 18.02 -8.45 2.76
C GLN A 38 16.51 -8.55 2.99
N ILE A 39 15.82 -9.38 2.20
CA ILE A 39 14.38 -9.65 2.36
C ILE A 39 14.11 -10.26 3.75
N LYS A 40 14.94 -11.23 4.17
CA LYS A 40 14.81 -11.86 5.49
C LYS A 40 15.08 -10.89 6.63
N GLU A 41 16.07 -10.00 6.47
CA GLU A 41 16.37 -8.97 7.47
C GLU A 41 15.26 -7.94 7.59
N ALA A 42 14.75 -7.43 6.47
CA ALA A 42 13.64 -6.48 6.44
C ALA A 42 12.39 -7.08 7.11
N TYR A 43 12.05 -8.33 6.77
CA TYR A 43 10.96 -9.06 7.41
C TYR A 43 11.14 -9.18 8.92
N ARG A 44 12.33 -9.59 9.39
CA ARG A 44 12.62 -9.74 10.83
C ARG A 44 12.49 -8.41 11.59
N LYS A 45 12.88 -7.29 10.96
CA LYS A 45 12.74 -5.95 11.54
C LYS A 45 11.28 -5.57 11.71
N LEU A 46 10.48 -5.74 10.65
CA LEU A 46 9.04 -5.46 10.67
C LEU A 46 8.28 -6.39 11.62
N GLN A 47 8.62 -7.67 11.64
CA GLN A 47 8.03 -8.64 12.56
C GLN A 47 8.19 -8.16 14.00
N LYS A 48 9.41 -7.80 14.44
CA LYS A 48 9.63 -7.33 15.82
C LYS A 48 8.79 -6.09 16.18
N GLN A 49 8.46 -5.24 15.21
CA GLN A 49 7.66 -4.03 15.42
C GLN A 49 6.16 -4.34 15.53
N TYR A 50 5.65 -5.28 14.75
CA TYR A 50 4.22 -5.59 14.65
C TYR A 50 3.82 -6.94 15.25
N HIS A 51 4.76 -7.66 15.88
CA HIS A 51 4.48 -8.96 16.48
C HIS A 51 3.53 -8.78 17.67
N PRO A 52 2.38 -9.48 17.71
CA PRO A 52 1.34 -9.26 18.71
C PRO A 52 1.78 -9.60 20.15
N ASP A 53 2.79 -10.48 20.32
CA ASP A 53 3.32 -10.81 21.66
C ASP A 53 4.25 -9.72 22.23
N ILE A 54 4.75 -8.77 21.41
CA ILE A 54 5.70 -7.73 21.84
C ILE A 54 5.04 -6.34 21.82
N ALA A 55 4.28 -6.05 20.76
CA ALA A 55 3.42 -4.87 20.68
C ALA A 55 2.12 -5.13 21.47
N GLY A 56 2.26 -5.32 22.78
CA GLY A 56 1.11 -5.47 23.67
C GLY A 56 0.27 -4.20 23.68
N GLN A 57 -0.83 -4.19 22.93
CA GLN A 57 -2.00 -3.34 23.15
C GLN A 57 -3.26 -4.19 22.95
N LYS A 58 -3.84 -4.55 24.12
CA LYS A 58 -5.27 -4.67 24.49
C LYS A 58 -6.28 -5.12 23.45
#